data_AF-A0A7W7LA02-F1
#
_entry.id   AF-A0A7W7LA02-F1
#
_cell.length_a   1.000
_cell.length_b   1.000
_cell.length_c   1.000
_cell.angle_alpha   90.00
_cell.angle_beta   90.00
_cell.angle_gamma   90.00
#
_symmetry.space_group_name_H-M   'P 1'
#
loop_
_entity.id
_entity.type
_entity.pdbx_description
1 polymer ?
#
loop_
_entity_poly.entity_id
_entity_poly.type
_entity_poly.pdbx_seq_one_letter_code
_entity_poly.pdbx_strand_id
1 'polypeptide(L)'
;MRFIKSAKLAAVALAAASGAALASAPANAATTPLAPVTCDRENTTQLQFEGFVQPWPMGCFKGSGDLDINVNYVFYMRAGDHSGYVVFADGSKVSFTKGAVFRPTEAGSKNAVHIHTN
;
A
#
# COMPACT_ATOMS: atom_id res chain seq x y z
N MET A 1 -9.90 -31.28 68.06
CA MET A 1 -11.11 -30.82 67.33
C MET A 1 -10.71 -30.76 65.85
N ARG A 2 -11.11 -31.74 65.03
CA ARG A 2 -12.31 -31.77 64.18
C ARG A 2 -12.18 -30.93 62.88
N PHE A 3 -12.13 -31.67 61.75
CA PHE A 3 -12.62 -31.34 60.39
C PHE A 3 -11.75 -30.42 59.49
N ILE A 4 -11.70 -30.52 58.15
CA ILE A 4 -11.87 -31.52 57.07
C ILE A 4 -11.71 -30.71 55.75
N LYS A 5 -11.06 -31.29 54.74
CA LYS A 5 -11.23 -31.13 53.26
C LYS A 5 -11.35 -29.73 52.61
N SER A 6 -10.45 -29.52 51.66
CA SER A 6 -10.69 -29.31 50.20
C SER A 6 -11.66 -28.23 49.71
N ALA A 7 -11.14 -27.29 48.90
CA ALA A 7 -11.75 -26.82 47.64
C ALA A 7 -10.72 -25.94 46.90
N LYS A 8 -10.13 -26.42 45.80
CA LYS A 8 -10.55 -26.17 44.40
C LYS A 8 -10.41 -24.71 43.94
N LEU A 9 -9.40 -24.54 43.07
CA LEU A 9 -9.49 -23.99 41.71
C LEU A 9 -9.75 -22.48 41.48
N ALA A 10 -9.12 -22.06 40.37
CA ALA A 10 -9.38 -20.92 39.50
C ALA A 10 -8.73 -19.59 39.95
N ALA A 11 -7.60 -19.21 39.37
CA ALA A 11 -7.39 -18.68 38.02
C ALA A 11 -7.79 -17.20 37.88
N VAL A 12 -6.74 -16.38 37.83
CA VAL A 12 -6.51 -15.21 36.97
C VAL A 12 -7.69 -14.27 36.67
N ALA A 13 -7.55 -13.02 37.11
CA ALA A 13 -7.84 -11.86 36.27
C ALA A 13 -7.05 -10.65 36.78
N LEU A 14 -5.91 -10.36 36.15
CA LEU A 14 -5.22 -9.08 36.31
C LEU A 14 -5.72 -8.18 35.17
N ALA A 15 -6.65 -7.29 35.48
CA ALA A 15 -7.07 -6.23 34.57
C ALA A 15 -7.33 -4.97 35.37
N ALA A 16 -6.45 -3.98 35.18
CA ALA A 16 -6.76 -2.56 35.09
C ALA A 16 -5.46 -1.78 35.28
N ALA A 17 -4.81 -1.42 34.19
CA ALA A 17 -3.81 -0.37 34.20
C ALA A 17 -4.15 0.63 33.09
N SER A 18 -4.61 1.79 33.56
CA SER A 18 -4.32 3.13 33.06
C SER A 18 -4.76 3.51 31.64
N GLY A 19 -5.65 4.50 31.60
CA GLY A 19 -6.04 5.21 30.40
C GLY A 19 -4.85 5.85 29.70
N ALA A 20 -4.66 5.49 28.44
CA ALA A 20 -4.12 6.38 27.45
C ALA A 20 -5.32 6.92 26.66
N ALA A 21 -5.47 8.24 26.63
CA ALA A 21 -6.34 8.91 25.68
C ALA A 21 -5.84 8.55 24.26
N LEU A 22 -6.37 7.47 23.70
CA LEU A 22 -6.35 7.25 22.27
C LEU A 22 -7.25 8.33 21.70
N ALA A 23 -6.61 9.44 21.30
CA ALA A 23 -7.18 10.34 20.32
C ALA A 23 -7.78 9.46 19.23
N SER A 24 -9.10 9.45 19.15
CA SER A 24 -9.85 8.79 18.11
C SER A 24 -9.51 9.51 16.80
N ALA A 25 -8.39 9.14 16.19
CA ALA A 25 -8.17 9.37 14.78
C ALA A 25 -9.38 8.74 14.07
N PRO A 26 -10.03 9.44 13.14
CA PRO A 26 -11.19 8.89 12.46
C PRO A 26 -10.74 7.64 11.72
N ALA A 27 -11.13 6.47 12.23
CA ALA A 27 -10.76 5.16 11.69
C ALA A 27 -11.38 4.88 10.31
N ASN A 28 -12.15 5.82 9.76
CA ASN A 28 -12.89 5.67 8.53
C ASN A 28 -12.77 6.92 7.65
N ALA A 29 -11.55 7.31 7.27
CA ALA A 29 -11.42 7.84 5.92
C ALA A 29 -11.70 6.65 5.00
N ALA A 30 -12.78 6.71 4.21
CA ALA A 30 -13.07 5.68 3.22
C ALA A 30 -11.93 5.65 2.20
N THR A 31 -10.91 4.85 2.48
CA THR A 31 -9.80 4.58 1.58
C THR A 31 -10.33 3.72 0.46
N THR A 32 -10.50 4.31 -0.72
CA THR A 32 -10.79 3.55 -1.95
C THR A 32 -9.67 2.54 -2.14
N PRO A 33 -9.96 1.22 -2.24
CA PRO A 33 -8.93 0.22 -2.47
C PRO A 33 -8.15 0.51 -3.74
N LEU A 34 -6.84 0.23 -3.73
CA LEU A 34 -6.00 0.37 -4.90
C LEU A 34 -6.52 -0.53 -6.03
N ALA A 35 -6.86 0.07 -7.17
CA ALA A 35 -7.44 -0.63 -8.32
C ALA A 35 -6.95 -0.02 -9.65
N PRO A 36 -6.92 -0.82 -10.73
CA PRO A 36 -6.69 -0.30 -12.07
C PRO A 36 -7.84 0.61 -12.51
N VAL A 37 -7.51 1.69 -13.20
CA VAL A 37 -8.47 2.65 -13.76
C VAL A 37 -8.15 2.96 -15.22
N THR A 38 -9.11 3.52 -15.94
CA THR A 38 -8.86 4.09 -17.26
C THR A 38 -7.85 5.22 -17.15
N CYS A 39 -6.77 5.12 -17.93
CA CYS A 39 -5.73 6.14 -17.97
C CYS A 39 -6.26 7.46 -18.51
N ASP A 40 -6.08 8.50 -17.70
CA ASP A 40 -6.27 9.89 -18.09
C ASP A 40 -4.96 10.63 -17.84
N ARG A 41 -4.24 10.96 -18.92
CA ARG A 41 -2.92 11.62 -18.86
C ARG A 41 -3.00 13.01 -18.22
N GLU A 42 -4.13 13.69 -18.33
CA GLU A 42 -4.32 15.00 -17.73
C GLU A 42 -4.64 14.89 -16.24
N ASN A 43 -5.05 13.70 -15.79
CA ASN A 43 -5.39 13.44 -14.41
C ASN A 43 -4.16 13.20 -13.54
N THR A 44 -3.73 14.28 -12.86
CA THR A 44 -2.60 14.29 -11.93
C THR A 44 -2.84 13.51 -10.64
N THR A 45 -4.02 12.91 -10.44
CA THR A 45 -4.34 12.12 -9.24
C THR A 45 -4.06 10.63 -9.43
N GLN A 46 -3.87 10.16 -10.67
CA GLN A 46 -3.61 8.76 -10.98
C GLN A 46 -2.13 8.42 -10.82
N LEU A 47 -1.82 7.25 -10.26
CA LEU A 47 -0.52 6.62 -10.42
C LEU A 47 -0.44 6.07 -11.84
N GLN A 48 0.49 6.58 -12.66
CA GLN A 48 0.62 6.24 -14.07
C GLN A 48 1.96 5.58 -14.35
N PHE A 49 1.93 4.50 -15.12
CA PHE A 49 3.09 3.83 -15.69
C PHE A 49 3.10 4.06 -17.19
N GLU A 50 4.20 4.53 -17.75
CA GLU A 50 4.34 4.78 -19.18
C GLU A 50 5.51 3.96 -19.74
N GLY A 51 5.25 3.26 -20.85
CA GLY A 51 6.25 2.54 -21.63
C GLY A 51 6.84 3.38 -22.76
N PHE A 52 8.03 3.00 -23.23
CA PHE A 52 8.79 3.72 -24.25
C PHE A 52 8.25 3.53 -25.69
N VAL A 53 7.61 2.40 -25.97
CA VAL A 53 7.14 2.06 -27.33
C VAL A 53 5.63 2.30 -27.41
N GLN A 54 5.22 3.38 -28.07
CA GLN A 54 3.81 3.58 -28.41
C GLN A 54 3.30 2.41 -29.28
N PRO A 55 2.08 1.88 -29.06
CA PRO A 55 0.97 2.50 -28.32
C PRO A 55 0.62 1.85 -26.97
N TRP A 56 1.43 0.95 -26.38
CA TRP A 56 1.02 0.14 -25.21
C TRP A 56 2.17 -0.14 -24.23
N PRO A 57 1.91 -0.41 -22.93
CA PRO A 57 0.70 -0.15 -22.13
C PRO A 57 0.92 1.01 -21.13
N MET A 58 -0.04 1.92 -21.03
CA MET A 58 -0.16 2.78 -19.86
C MET A 58 -0.94 2.02 -18.78
N GLY A 59 -0.33 1.74 -17.65
CA GLY A 59 -1.03 1.23 -16.47
C GLY A 59 -1.41 2.41 -15.58
N CYS A 60 -2.69 2.57 -15.24
CA CYS A 60 -3.12 3.64 -14.35
C CYS A 60 -3.88 3.07 -13.16
N PHE A 61 -3.61 3.60 -11.98
CA PHE A 61 -4.12 3.08 -10.72
C PHE A 61 -4.55 4.23 -9.80
N LYS A 62 -5.59 4.00 -9.00
CA LYS A 62 -6.04 4.92 -7.95
C LYS A 62 -6.44 4.15 -6.70
N GLY A 63 -6.36 4.82 -5.57
CA GLY A 63 -6.68 4.25 -4.27
C GLY A 63 -5.42 3.96 -3.45
N SER A 64 -5.63 3.35 -2.30
CA SER A 64 -4.61 3.01 -1.30
C SER A 64 -4.63 1.53 -0.98
N GLY A 65 -3.49 0.99 -0.59
CA GLY A 65 -3.26 -0.42 -0.28
C GLY A 65 -2.34 -1.08 -1.28
N ASP A 66 -2.37 -2.41 -1.27
CA ASP A 66 -1.50 -3.27 -2.07
C ASP A 66 -2.24 -3.83 -3.28
N LEU A 67 -1.58 -3.85 -4.43
CA LEU A 67 -2.13 -4.40 -5.66
C LEU A 67 -1.03 -5.10 -6.47
N ASP A 68 -1.23 -6.40 -6.71
CA ASP A 68 -0.43 -7.14 -7.68
C ASP A 68 -0.84 -6.76 -9.10
N ILE A 69 0.14 -6.49 -9.94
CA ILE A 69 -0.05 -6.00 -11.30
C ILE A 69 0.87 -6.74 -12.27
N ASN A 70 0.67 -6.53 -13.56
CA ASN A 70 1.60 -6.98 -14.58
C ASN A 70 1.72 -5.88 -15.65
N VAL A 71 2.54 -4.87 -15.36
CA VAL A 71 2.81 -3.77 -16.29
C VAL A 71 4.20 -3.96 -16.86
N ASN A 72 4.28 -4.23 -18.16
CA ASN A 72 5.53 -4.52 -18.84
C ASN A 72 6.14 -3.27 -19.48
N TYR A 73 7.47 -3.27 -19.60
CA TYR A 73 8.22 -2.21 -20.28
C TYR A 73 8.05 -0.80 -19.69
N VAL A 74 7.90 -0.69 -18.36
CA VAL A 74 7.85 0.58 -17.64
C VAL A 74 9.16 1.33 -17.79
N PHE A 75 9.07 2.57 -18.25
CA PHE A 75 10.20 3.48 -18.43
C PHE A 75 10.04 4.80 -17.66
N TYR A 76 8.79 5.18 -17.43
CA TYR A 76 8.44 6.45 -16.81
C TYR A 76 7.22 6.27 -15.90
N MET A 77 7.20 6.98 -14.79
CA MET A 77 6.13 6.89 -13.80
C MET A 77 5.75 8.27 -13.25
N ARG A 78 4.46 8.44 -12.96
CA ARG A 78 3.90 9.59 -12.22
C ARG A 78 3.15 9.09 -11.00
N ALA A 79 3.53 9.52 -9.81
CA ALA A 79 3.00 9.03 -8.53
C ALA A 79 1.53 9.41 -8.25
N GLY A 80 1.03 10.45 -8.91
CA GLY A 80 -0.32 10.94 -8.68
C GLY A 80 -0.49 11.53 -7.27
N ASP A 81 -1.63 11.21 -6.63
CA ASP A 81 -2.00 11.76 -5.32
C ASP A 81 -1.46 10.99 -4.10
N HIS A 82 -0.73 9.89 -4.33
CA HIS A 82 -0.28 8.97 -3.30
C HIS A 82 1.24 8.87 -3.22
N SER A 83 1.75 8.58 -2.03
CA SER A 83 3.13 8.10 -1.83
C SER A 83 3.08 6.59 -1.67
N GLY A 84 4.19 5.90 -1.91
CA GLY A 84 4.20 4.44 -1.86
C GLY A 84 5.45 3.82 -2.45
N TYR A 85 5.31 2.60 -2.97
CA TYR A 85 6.40 1.92 -3.67
C TYR A 85 5.90 0.98 -4.77
N VAL A 86 6.79 0.68 -5.71
CA VAL A 86 6.61 -0.36 -6.72
C VAL A 86 7.69 -1.41 -6.56
N VAL A 87 7.31 -2.67 -6.75
CA VAL A 87 8.23 -3.80 -6.89
C VAL A 87 8.24 -4.24 -8.35
N PHE A 88 9.44 -4.44 -8.88
CA PHE A 88 9.66 -4.91 -10.24
C PHE A 88 9.98 -6.42 -10.26
N ALA A 89 9.83 -7.04 -11.42
CA ALA A 89 10.06 -8.47 -11.62
C ALA A 89 11.49 -8.93 -11.31
N ASP A 90 12.47 -8.01 -11.34
CA ASP A 90 13.85 -8.27 -10.93
C ASP A 90 14.06 -8.22 -9.40
N GLY A 91 12.98 -8.03 -8.63
CA GLY A 91 13.00 -7.90 -7.18
C GLY A 91 13.35 -6.49 -6.67
N SER A 92 13.70 -5.56 -7.57
CA SER A 92 14.01 -4.19 -7.15
C SER A 92 12.75 -3.45 -6.67
N LYS A 93 12.93 -2.60 -5.66
CA LYS A 93 11.88 -1.79 -5.06
C LYS A 93 12.22 -0.31 -5.22
N VAL A 94 11.27 0.46 -5.74
CA VAL A 94 11.40 1.91 -5.90
C VAL A 94 10.29 2.60 -5.11
N SER A 95 10.68 3.46 -4.17
CA SER A 95 9.73 4.27 -3.40
C SER A 95 9.47 5.58 -4.13
N PHE A 96 8.26 6.10 -3.99
CA PHE A 96 7.85 7.36 -4.60
C PHE A 96 7.04 8.21 -3.64
N THR A 97 7.13 9.52 -3.82
CA THR A 97 6.33 10.49 -3.08
C THR A 97 5.22 11.05 -3.95
N LYS A 98 4.13 11.49 -3.31
CA LYS A 98 3.02 12.18 -3.97
C LYS A 98 3.52 13.25 -4.96
N GLY A 99 2.94 13.28 -6.15
CA GLY A 99 3.27 14.22 -7.22
C GLY A 99 4.64 13.99 -7.88
N ALA A 100 5.43 13.02 -7.42
CA ALA A 100 6.72 12.73 -8.02
C ALA A 100 6.58 12.20 -9.44
N VAL A 101 7.54 12.58 -10.26
CA VAL A 101 7.78 12.04 -11.59
C VAL A 101 9.15 11.41 -11.56
N PHE A 102 9.25 10.14 -11.93
CA PHE A 102 10.52 9.44 -11.89
C PHE A 102 10.63 8.38 -12.98
N ARG A 103 11.87 8.06 -13.29
CA ARG A 103 12.21 6.99 -14.23
C ARG A 103 12.81 5.87 -13.38
N PRO A 104 12.09 4.74 -13.20
CA PRO A 104 12.57 3.66 -12.34
C PRO A 104 13.83 2.97 -12.88
N THR A 105 14.25 3.30 -14.11
CA THR A 105 15.43 2.75 -14.79
C THR A 105 16.25 3.88 -15.43
N GLU A 106 17.54 3.92 -15.12
CA GLU A 106 18.50 4.71 -15.90
C GLU A 106 18.89 3.98 -17.20
N ALA A 107 18.83 2.64 -17.19
CA ALA A 107 19.10 1.78 -18.34
C ALA A 107 17.94 0.80 -18.56
N GLY A 108 17.25 0.93 -19.70
CA GLY A 108 16.23 -0.03 -20.15
C GLY A 108 14.84 0.19 -19.55
N SER A 109 13.97 -0.81 -19.68
CA SER A 109 12.61 -0.81 -19.14
C SER A 109 12.44 -1.99 -18.19
N LYS A 110 11.56 -1.87 -17.19
CA LYS A 110 11.29 -2.92 -16.19
C LYS A 110 9.83 -3.31 -16.19
N ASN A 111 9.55 -4.51 -15.68
CA ASN A 111 8.18 -4.99 -15.51
C ASN A 111 7.78 -4.80 -14.05
N ALA A 112 6.74 -4.02 -13.80
CA ALA A 112 6.18 -3.82 -12.46
C ALA A 112 5.22 -4.95 -12.14
N VAL A 113 5.41 -5.56 -10.97
CA VAL A 113 4.64 -6.74 -10.52
C VAL A 113 3.77 -6.45 -9.31
N HIS A 114 4.08 -5.38 -8.57
CA HIS A 114 3.33 -5.02 -7.37
C HIS A 114 3.43 -3.52 -7.07
N ILE A 115 2.35 -2.95 -6.54
CA ILE A 115 2.24 -1.55 -6.13
C ILE A 115 1.70 -1.51 -4.70
N HIS A 116 2.27 -0.63 -3.90
CA HIS A 116 1.68 -0.17 -2.65
C HIS A 116 1.49 1.34 -2.68
N THR A 117 0.32 1.83 -2.25
CA THR A 117 0.04 3.26 -2.05
C THR A 117 -0.54 3.52 -0.67
N ASN A 118 -0.12 4.64 -0.06
CA ASN A 118 -0.60 5.09 1.25
C ASN A 118 -1.97 5.77 1.17
#